data_AF-A0A7C3USZ6-F1
#
_entry.id   AF-A0A7C3USZ6-F1
#
_cell.length_a   1.000
_cell.length_b   1.000
_cell.length_c   1.000
_cell.angle_alpha   90.00
_cell.angle_beta   90.00
_cell.angle_gamma   90.00
#
_symmetry.space_group_name_H-M   'P 1'
#
loop_
_entity.id
_entity.type
_entity.pdbx_description
1 polymer ?
#
loop_
_entity_poly.entity_id
_entity_poly.type
_entity_poly.pdbx_seq_one_letter_code
_entity_poly.pdbx_strand_id
1 'polypeptide(L)'
;MEEDAVARAVAGAGDDGGLETIEHNVARFVRILRRLGVRVSGAETVDAVCALSRVNLLDRGHVRAALSACLAKSRQEAAVFEQAFALFFTTPEAKAGQRERYREREERNGRLCDAAQGELREAVGRWGRDLSVTGEQLRTFAMLPQQARDRL
;
A
#
# COMPACT_ATOMS: atom_id res chain seq x y z
N MET A 1 1.41 1.69 -7.01
CA MET A 1 0.45 0.65 -7.43
C MET A 1 0.72 -0.66 -6.71
N GLU A 2 1.97 -1.16 -6.67
CA GLU A 2 2.32 -2.40 -5.93
C GLU A 2 2.18 -2.28 -4.40
N GLU A 3 2.69 -1.20 -3.78
CA GLU A 3 2.59 -1.00 -2.32
C GLU A 3 1.13 -1.03 -1.80
N ASP A 4 0.19 -0.49 -2.58
CA ASP A 4 -1.23 -0.45 -2.22
C ASP A 4 -1.86 -1.84 -2.24
N ALA A 5 -1.45 -2.70 -3.18
CA ALA A 5 -1.88 -4.10 -3.23
C ALA A 5 -1.36 -4.91 -2.03
N VAL A 6 -0.09 -4.69 -1.64
CA VAL A 6 0.51 -5.33 -0.44
C VAL A 6 -0.21 -4.87 0.83
N ALA A 7 -0.44 -3.57 0.98
CA ALA A 7 -1.16 -3.02 2.13
C ALA A 7 -2.58 -3.60 2.25
N ARG A 8 -3.32 -3.69 1.13
CA ARG A 8 -4.65 -4.31 1.11
C ARG A 8 -4.61 -5.81 1.43
N ALA A 9 -3.61 -6.54 0.94
CA ALA A 9 -3.45 -7.96 1.23
C ALA A 9 -3.17 -8.21 2.72
N VAL A 10 -2.34 -7.37 3.35
CA VAL A 10 -2.03 -7.43 4.79
C VAL A 10 -3.24 -7.02 5.63
N ALA A 11 -3.96 -5.97 5.26
CA ALA A 11 -5.18 -5.53 5.96
C ALA A 11 -6.30 -6.56 5.90
N GLY A 12 -6.47 -7.25 4.77
CA GLY A 12 -7.43 -8.34 4.60
C GLY A 12 -7.05 -9.66 5.29
N ALA A 13 -5.86 -9.74 5.87
CA ALA A 13 -5.41 -10.88 6.69
C ALA A 13 -5.63 -10.63 8.19
N GLY A 14 -6.53 -9.71 8.55
CA GLY A 14 -6.85 -9.36 9.94
C GLY A 14 -7.15 -10.56 10.83
N ASP A 15 -6.79 -10.38 12.10
CA ASP A 15 -6.85 -11.33 13.22
C ASP A 15 -8.07 -12.25 13.17
N ASP A 16 -7.82 -13.49 12.76
CA ASP A 16 -8.81 -14.56 12.68
C ASP A 16 -9.17 -15.16 14.06
N GLY A 17 -8.75 -14.51 15.16
CA GLY A 17 -9.00 -14.95 16.54
C GLY A 17 -8.31 -16.28 16.85
N GLY A 18 -7.33 -16.65 16.04
CA GLY A 18 -6.58 -17.90 16.13
C GLY A 18 -5.48 -17.87 17.18
N LEU A 19 -5.01 -19.05 17.57
CA LEU A 19 -3.89 -19.25 18.48
C LEU A 19 -2.69 -18.36 18.07
N GLU A 20 -2.12 -17.61 19.01
CA GLU A 20 -0.97 -16.71 18.81
C GLU A 20 0.36 -17.47 18.67
N THR A 21 0.41 -18.52 17.85
CA THR A 21 1.63 -19.31 17.64
C THR A 21 2.44 -18.82 16.44
N ILE A 22 3.73 -19.14 16.44
CA ILE A 22 4.66 -18.79 15.35
C ILE A 22 4.21 -19.45 14.04
N GLU A 23 3.79 -20.70 14.10
CA GLU A 23 3.34 -21.48 12.94
C GLU A 23 2.10 -20.84 12.30
N HIS A 24 1.15 -20.39 13.14
CA HIS A 24 -0.04 -19.70 12.67
C HIS A 24 0.29 -18.36 12.00
N ASN A 25 1.20 -17.58 12.60
CA ASN A 25 1.69 -16.33 12.00
C ASN A 25 2.41 -16.57 10.67
N VAL A 26 3.23 -17.62 10.55
CA VAL A 26 3.88 -18.01 9.29
C VAL A 26 2.84 -18.42 8.25
N ALA A 27 1.85 -19.23 8.60
CA ALA A 27 0.79 -19.64 7.69
C ALA A 27 -0.02 -18.43 7.16
N ARG A 28 -0.31 -17.46 8.03
CA ARG A 28 -1.00 -16.22 7.66
C ARG A 28 -0.15 -15.37 6.71
N PHE A 29 1.14 -15.26 6.99
CA PHE A 29 2.09 -14.57 6.12
C PHE A 29 2.23 -15.23 4.74
N VAL A 30 2.33 -16.56 4.69
CA VAL A 30 2.36 -17.33 3.44
C VAL A 30 1.09 -17.11 2.61
N ARG A 31 -0.07 -17.00 3.26
CA ARG A 31 -1.33 -16.64 2.59
C ARG A 31 -1.27 -15.28 1.91
N ILE A 32 -0.66 -14.28 2.54
CA ILE A 32 -0.44 -12.94 1.96
C ILE A 32 0.48 -13.05 0.74
N LEU A 33 1.61 -13.74 0.87
CA LEU A 33 2.56 -13.94 -0.23
C LEU A 33 1.89 -14.60 -1.45
N ARG A 34 1.06 -15.62 -1.23
CA ARG A 34 0.29 -16.27 -2.30
C ARG A 34 -0.70 -15.33 -2.99
N ARG A 35 -1.37 -14.45 -2.23
CA ARG A 35 -2.26 -13.42 -2.80
C ARG A 35 -1.51 -12.38 -3.63
N LEU A 36 -0.24 -12.16 -3.31
CA LEU A 36 0.66 -11.26 -4.05
C LEU A 36 1.39 -11.96 -5.21
N GLY A 37 1.05 -13.21 -5.51
CA GLY A 37 1.59 -13.95 -6.65
C GLY A 37 2.86 -14.76 -6.37
N VAL A 38 3.35 -14.79 -5.13
CA VAL A 38 4.50 -15.62 -4.75
C VAL A 38 4.04 -17.06 -4.54
N ARG A 39 4.62 -18.00 -5.30
CA ARG A 39 4.24 -19.42 -5.24
C ARG A 39 4.98 -20.14 -4.11
N VAL A 40 4.35 -20.21 -2.95
CA VAL A 40 4.85 -20.93 -1.77
C VAL A 40 4.15 -22.28 -1.62
N SER A 41 4.90 -23.37 -1.64
CA SER A 41 4.45 -24.74 -1.37
C SER A 41 4.27 -25.04 0.13
N GLY A 42 3.64 -26.17 0.44
CA GLY A 42 3.52 -26.66 1.83
C GLY A 42 4.89 -26.97 2.44
N ALA A 43 5.80 -27.59 1.68
CA ALA A 43 7.15 -27.92 2.14
C ALA A 43 7.94 -26.65 2.53
N GLU A 44 7.90 -25.61 1.72
CA GLU A 44 8.55 -24.33 2.03
C GLU A 44 7.99 -23.66 3.30
N THR A 45 6.70 -23.87 3.58
CA THR A 45 6.08 -23.36 4.80
C THR A 45 6.64 -24.10 6.03
N VAL A 46 6.82 -25.41 5.93
CA VAL A 46 7.44 -26.23 7.00
C VAL A 46 8.91 -25.83 7.17
N ASP A 47 9.65 -25.69 6.07
CA ASP A 47 11.06 -25.26 6.08
C ASP A 47 11.21 -23.90 6.75
N ALA A 48 10.31 -22.96 6.47
CA ALA A 48 10.31 -21.63 7.09
C ALA A 48 10.11 -21.71 8.62
N VAL A 49 9.17 -22.52 9.10
CA VAL A 49 8.97 -22.75 10.55
C VAL A 49 10.20 -23.40 11.17
N CYS A 50 10.78 -24.41 10.52
CA CYS A 50 12.01 -25.06 10.96
C CYS A 50 13.24 -24.12 10.95
N ALA A 51 13.31 -23.18 10.01
CA ALA A 51 14.37 -22.19 9.96
C ALA A 51 14.26 -21.19 11.13
N LEU A 52 13.03 -20.82 11.49
CA LEU A 52 12.77 -19.92 12.62
C LEU A 52 13.21 -20.51 13.97
N SER A 53 13.16 -21.82 14.16
CA SER A 53 13.66 -22.46 15.40
C SER A 53 15.18 -22.46 15.53
N ARG A 54 15.91 -22.04 14.48
CA ARG A 54 17.38 -22.02 14.42
C ARG A 54 17.98 -20.62 14.50
N VAL A 55 17.15 -19.58 14.63
CA VAL A 55 17.59 -18.18 14.64
C VAL A 55 17.09 -17.45 15.88
N ASN A 56 17.73 -16.31 16.20
CA ASN A 56 17.24 -15.46 17.28
C ASN A 56 15.96 -14.73 16.85
N LEU A 57 14.83 -15.15 17.42
CA LEU A 57 13.51 -14.56 17.13
C LEU A 57 13.34 -13.12 17.64
N LEU A 58 14.16 -12.68 18.59
CA LEU A 58 14.17 -11.30 19.06
C LEU A 58 14.87 -10.35 18.08
N ASP A 59 15.66 -10.91 17.15
CA ASP A 59 16.30 -10.15 16.08
C ASP A 59 15.43 -10.23 14.82
N ARG A 60 14.78 -9.10 14.50
CA ARG A 60 13.95 -8.95 13.30
C ARG A 60 14.73 -9.26 12.01
N GLY A 61 16.02 -8.92 11.96
CA GLY A 61 16.88 -9.18 10.81
C GLY A 61 17.09 -10.67 10.58
N HIS A 62 17.27 -11.44 11.66
CA HIS A 62 17.40 -12.89 11.58
C HIS A 62 16.11 -13.58 11.15
N VAL A 63 14.96 -13.17 11.72
CA VAL A 63 13.64 -13.69 11.31
C VAL A 63 13.40 -13.42 9.82
N ARG A 64 13.68 -12.19 9.37
CA ARG A 64 13.55 -11.79 7.96
C ARG A 64 14.42 -12.66 7.05
N ALA A 65 15.70 -12.83 7.41
CA ALA A 65 16.65 -13.60 6.61
C ALA A 65 16.24 -15.08 6.51
N ALA A 66 15.84 -15.70 7.63
CA ALA A 66 15.38 -17.08 7.67
C ALA A 66 14.15 -17.30 6.77
N LEU A 67 13.14 -16.43 6.90
CA LEU A 67 11.92 -16.52 6.11
C LEU A 67 12.17 -16.23 4.62
N SER A 68 12.98 -15.22 4.30
CA SER A 68 13.29 -14.88 2.90
C SER A 68 14.01 -16.03 2.19
N ALA A 69 14.92 -16.72 2.89
CA ALA A 69 15.67 -17.83 2.33
C ALA A 69 14.77 -19.03 1.97
N CYS A 70 13.69 -19.25 2.73
CA CYS A 70 12.76 -20.34 2.50
C CYS A 70 11.62 -20.01 1.53
N LEU A 71 11.16 -18.75 1.51
CA LEU A 71 9.89 -18.36 0.87
C LEU A 71 10.04 -17.57 -0.44
N ALA A 72 11.23 -17.05 -0.75
CA ALA A 72 11.49 -16.27 -1.96
C ALA A 72 12.62 -16.89 -2.77
N LYS A 73 12.30 -17.46 -3.94
CA LYS A 73 13.24 -18.20 -4.81
C LYS A 73 13.80 -17.38 -5.95
N SER A 74 13.23 -16.20 -6.20
CA SER A 74 13.67 -15.27 -7.22
C SER A 74 13.83 -13.87 -6.66
N ARG A 75 14.59 -13.02 -7.36
CA ARG A 75 14.76 -11.61 -7.00
C ARG A 75 13.43 -10.83 -6.99
N GLN A 76 12.51 -11.20 -7.88
CA GLN A 76 11.17 -10.61 -7.95
C GLN A 76 10.34 -10.98 -6.71
N GLU A 77 10.33 -12.26 -6.35
CA GLU A 77 9.66 -12.73 -5.12
C GLU A 77 10.29 -12.14 -3.86
N ALA A 78 11.62 -11.96 -3.83
CA ALA A 78 12.31 -11.31 -2.73
C ALA A 78 11.86 -9.86 -2.55
N ALA A 79 11.67 -9.12 -3.65
CA ALA A 79 11.15 -7.75 -3.59
C ALA A 79 9.73 -7.67 -3.02
N VAL A 80 8.86 -8.62 -3.40
CA VAL A 80 7.49 -8.72 -2.86
C VAL A 80 7.51 -9.14 -1.39
N PHE A 81 8.37 -10.10 -1.05
CA PHE A 81 8.57 -10.59 0.31
C PHE A 81 8.98 -9.46 1.26
N GLU A 82 9.97 -8.64 0.88
CA GLU A 82 10.49 -7.56 1.73
C GLU A 82 9.38 -6.54 2.07
N GLN A 83 8.59 -6.14 1.06
CA GLN A 83 7.45 -5.24 1.25
C GLN A 83 6.39 -5.86 2.18
N ALA A 84 6.02 -7.12 1.93
CA ALA A 84 5.06 -7.82 2.76
C ALA A 84 5.55 -8.02 4.20
N PHE A 85 6.82 -8.36 4.40
CA PHE A 85 7.44 -8.58 5.70
C PHE A 85 7.48 -7.30 6.52
N ALA A 86 7.85 -6.18 5.89
CA ALA A 86 7.85 -4.87 6.53
C ALA A 86 6.46 -4.54 7.10
N LEU A 87 5.40 -4.73 6.32
CA LEU A 87 4.04 -4.39 6.72
C LEU A 87 3.44 -5.39 7.73
N PHE A 88 3.60 -6.69 7.50
CA PHE A 88 2.95 -7.72 8.31
C PHE A 88 3.53 -7.80 9.73
N PHE A 89 4.87 -7.84 9.85
CA PHE A 89 5.57 -8.03 11.13
C PHE A 89 5.84 -6.70 11.87
N THR A 90 5.28 -5.57 11.47
CA THR A 90 5.45 -4.30 12.20
C THR A 90 4.86 -4.38 13.62
N THR A 91 5.54 -3.76 14.60
CA THR A 91 5.11 -3.76 16.01
C THR A 91 3.78 -3.01 16.20
N PRO A 92 3.00 -3.30 17.24
CA PRO A 92 1.75 -2.59 17.52
C PRO A 92 1.93 -1.07 17.62
N GLU A 93 3.02 -0.59 18.22
CA GLU A 93 3.33 0.84 18.38
C GLU A 93 3.66 1.47 17.01
N ALA A 94 4.43 0.79 16.18
CA ALA A 94 4.73 1.24 14.83
C ALA A 94 3.49 1.19 13.91
N LYS A 95 2.58 0.22 14.13
CA LYS A 95 1.25 0.18 13.49
C LYS A 95 0.38 1.35 13.92
N ALA A 96 0.42 1.77 15.19
CA ALA A 96 -0.30 2.93 15.69
C ALA A 96 0.20 4.23 15.06
N GLY A 97 1.53 4.45 15.04
CA GLY A 97 2.14 5.63 14.41
C GLY A 97 1.93 5.70 12.89
N GLN A 98 1.91 4.56 12.18
CA GLN A 98 1.56 4.51 10.75
C GLN A 98 0.09 4.87 10.50
N ARG A 99 -0.84 4.40 11.35
CA ARG A 99 -2.29 4.70 11.23
C ARG A 99 -2.57 6.19 11.41
N GLU A 100 -1.92 6.82 12.38
CA GLU A 100 -2.07 8.25 12.66
C GLU A 100 -1.56 9.08 11.48
N ARG A 101 -0.36 8.77 10.97
CA ARG A 101 0.20 9.42 9.76
C ARG A 101 -0.67 9.25 8.52
N TYR A 102 -1.31 8.08 8.36
CA TYR A 102 -2.25 7.86 7.26
C TYR A 102 -3.49 8.75 7.40
N ARG A 103 -4.08 8.83 8.59
CA ARG A 103 -5.23 9.71 8.89
C ARG A 103 -4.89 11.18 8.65
N GLU A 104 -3.77 11.66 9.17
CA GLU A 104 -3.32 13.04 8.97
C GLU A 104 -3.14 13.36 7.48
N ARG A 105 -2.57 12.42 6.71
CA ARG A 105 -2.37 12.58 5.26
C ARG A 105 -3.70 12.59 4.51
N GLU A 106 -4.65 11.73 4.87
CA GLU A 106 -5.99 11.74 4.29
C GLU A 106 -6.74 13.03 4.62
N GLU A 107 -6.72 13.48 5.86
CA GLU A 107 -7.35 14.74 6.28
C GLU A 107 -6.72 15.95 5.59
N ARG A 108 -5.38 15.97 5.45
CA ARG A 108 -4.68 17.01 4.70
C ARG A 108 -5.06 16.99 3.23
N ASN A 109 -5.12 15.81 2.62
CA ASN A 109 -5.49 15.66 1.21
C ASN A 109 -6.95 16.04 0.96
N GLY A 110 -7.86 15.67 1.85
CA GLY A 110 -9.26 16.07 1.83
C GLY A 110 -9.42 17.59 1.91
N ARG A 111 -8.72 18.25 2.84
CA ARG A 111 -8.70 19.72 2.94
C ARG A 111 -8.22 20.40 1.66
N LEU A 112 -7.21 19.84 0.99
CA LEU A 112 -6.72 20.36 -0.28
C LEU A 112 -7.75 20.16 -1.41
N CYS A 113 -8.43 19.01 -1.45
CA CYS A 113 -9.50 18.76 -2.41
C CYS A 113 -10.70 19.69 -2.22
N ASP A 114 -11.13 19.92 -0.97
CA ASP A 114 -12.26 20.80 -0.64
C ASP A 114 -11.94 22.27 -0.99
N ALA A 115 -10.72 22.71 -0.68
CA ALA A 115 -10.24 24.04 -1.06
C ALA A 115 -10.18 24.20 -2.59
N ALA A 116 -9.62 23.22 -3.31
CA ALA A 116 -9.55 23.23 -4.76
C ALA A 116 -10.94 23.21 -5.42
N GLN A 117 -11.91 22.48 -4.85
CA GLN A 117 -13.30 22.50 -5.31
C GLN A 117 -13.97 23.87 -5.09
N GLY A 118 -13.71 24.54 -3.97
CA GLY A 118 -14.21 25.88 -3.69
C GLY A 118 -13.66 26.91 -4.69
N GLU A 119 -12.35 26.91 -4.92
CA GLU A 119 -11.69 27.79 -5.89
C GLU A 119 -12.20 27.55 -7.32
N LEU A 120 -12.37 26.28 -7.71
CA LEU A 120 -12.92 25.93 -9.02
C LEU A 120 -14.37 26.41 -9.16
N ARG A 121 -15.22 26.22 -8.14
CA ARG A 121 -16.61 26.66 -8.15
C ARG A 121 -16.73 28.19 -8.20
N GLU A 122 -15.87 28.90 -7.49
CA GLU A 122 -15.82 30.37 -7.51
C GLU A 122 -15.32 30.88 -8.87
N ALA A 123 -14.26 30.27 -9.41
CA ALA A 123 -13.76 30.58 -10.75
C ALA A 123 -14.83 30.34 -11.81
N VAL A 124 -15.46 29.16 -11.83
CA VAL A 124 -16.54 28.83 -12.78
C VAL A 124 -17.77 29.73 -12.58
N GLY A 125 -18.09 30.11 -11.34
CA GLY A 125 -19.13 31.10 -11.03
C GLY A 125 -18.82 32.50 -11.60
N ARG A 126 -17.54 32.88 -11.64
CA ARG A 126 -17.03 34.12 -12.27
C ARG A 126 -17.24 34.15 -13.78
N TRP A 127 -17.25 32.98 -14.43
CA TRP A 127 -17.54 32.82 -15.87
C TRP A 127 -19.03 32.61 -16.19
N GLY A 128 -19.94 33.04 -15.28
CA GLY A 128 -21.35 33.35 -15.51
C GLY A 128 -22.17 32.35 -16.33
N ARG A 129 -23.11 31.64 -15.68
CA ARG A 129 -24.19 30.80 -16.26
C ARG A 129 -24.49 31.04 -17.77
N ASP A 130 -23.68 30.49 -18.66
CA ASP A 130 -24.04 29.94 -19.98
C ASP A 130 -22.75 29.62 -20.76
N LEU A 131 -22.03 28.59 -20.32
CA LEU A 131 -20.92 28.03 -21.09
C LEU A 131 -21.15 26.53 -21.10
N SER A 132 -21.90 26.06 -22.08
CA SER A 132 -21.96 24.64 -22.46
C SER A 132 -20.62 24.24 -23.09
N VAL A 133 -19.55 24.31 -22.31
CA VAL A 133 -18.23 23.82 -22.70
C VAL A 133 -18.28 22.31 -22.56
N THR A 134 -18.39 21.65 -23.71
CA THR A 134 -18.32 20.19 -23.77
C THR A 134 -16.92 19.71 -23.33
N GLY A 135 -16.85 18.50 -22.77
CA GLY A 135 -15.62 17.96 -22.17
C GLY A 135 -14.41 17.89 -23.12
N GLU A 136 -14.64 17.94 -24.43
CA GLU A 136 -13.60 17.97 -25.47
C GLU A 136 -12.95 19.36 -25.62
N GLN A 137 -13.75 20.42 -25.49
CA GLN A 137 -13.28 21.80 -25.56
C GLN A 137 -12.39 22.17 -24.36
N LEU A 138 -12.69 21.61 -23.18
CA LEU A 138 -11.89 21.75 -21.95
C LEU A 138 -10.50 21.12 -22.07
N ARG A 139 -10.37 19.97 -22.76
CA ARG A 139 -9.06 19.33 -22.98
C ARG A 139 -8.19 20.14 -23.93
N THR A 140 -8.80 20.70 -24.97
CA THR A 140 -8.09 21.54 -25.93
C THR A 140 -7.58 22.83 -25.28
N PHE A 141 -8.40 23.44 -24.41
CA PHE A 141 -7.99 24.62 -23.65
C PHE A 141 -6.91 24.34 -22.59
N ALA A 142 -6.98 23.17 -21.94
CA ALA A 142 -5.97 22.74 -20.97
C ALA A 142 -4.59 22.49 -21.62
N MET A 143 -4.55 22.07 -22.88
CA MET A 143 -3.34 21.78 -23.64
C MET A 143 -2.68 22.99 -24.31
N LEU A 144 -3.34 24.15 -24.33
CA LEU A 144 -2.77 25.38 -24.87
C LEU A 144 -1.79 26.03 -23.88
N PRO A 145 -0.57 26.41 -24.32
CA PRO A 145 0.38 27.13 -23.47
C PRO A 145 -0.16 28.51 -23.09
N GLN A 146 0.19 28.95 -21.87
CA GLN A 146 -0.39 30.10 -21.18
C GLN A 146 -0.52 31.37 -22.05
N GLN A 147 0.50 31.64 -22.87
CA GLN A 147 0.60 32.85 -23.71
C GLN A 147 -0.49 32.95 -24.79
N ALA A 148 -1.09 31.84 -25.21
CA ALA A 148 -2.18 31.82 -26.20
C ALA A 148 -3.56 32.04 -25.56
N ARG A 149 -3.70 31.80 -24.25
CA ARG A 149 -4.96 31.96 -23.52
C ARG A 149 -5.28 33.41 -23.18
N ASP A 150 -4.25 34.25 -23.02
CA ASP A 150 -4.39 35.65 -22.62
C ASP A 150 -4.74 36.61 -23.79
N ARG A 151 -4.97 36.08 -25.01
CA ARG A 151 -5.31 36.85 -26.22
C ARG A 151 -6.73 36.62 -26.76
N LEU A 152 -7.53 35.79 -26.09
CA LEU A 152 -8.94 35.53 -26.38
C LEU A 152 -9.82 36.30 -25.38
#